data_AF-A0A4Q5QU32-F1
#
_entry.id   AF-A0A4Q5QU32-F1
#
_cell.length_a   1.000
_cell.length_b   1.000
_cell.length_c   1.000
_cell.angle_alpha   90.00
_cell.angle_beta   90.00
_cell.angle_gamma   90.00
#
_symmetry.space_group_name_H-M   'P 1'
#
loop_
_entity.id
_entity.type
_entity.pdbx_description
1 polymer ?
#
loop_
_entity_poly.entity_id
_entity_poly.type
_entity_poly.pdbx_seq_one_letter_code
_entity_poly.pdbx_strand_id
1 'polypeptide(L)'
;MLPLLVDVFRPRLKLRDISIEVEHVVPVAGSGHGQPRVMRYAVGPHELHELPNPFWSIRILALRGRCQHQEGCARTAKDAELFLTLADWAGSPNPTNLLVHCEEHDPLVLYRMRDRAEVAALWAERQR
;
A
#
# COMPACT_ATOMS: atom_id res chain seq x y z
N MET A 1 -19.55 -14.78 -12.54
CA MET A 1 -19.01 -14.82 -11.16
C MET A 1 -17.49 -14.70 -11.29
N LEU A 2 -16.78 -13.62 -10.98
CA LEU A 2 -17.00 -12.28 -10.42
C LEU A 2 -16.13 -11.29 -11.25
N PRO A 3 -16.24 -9.97 -11.05
CA PRO A 3 -15.08 -9.37 -10.39
C PRO A 3 -15.49 -8.57 -9.14
N LEU A 4 -15.04 -9.06 -7.99
CA LEU A 4 -15.03 -8.30 -6.74
C LEU A 4 -13.83 -7.38 -6.86
N LEU A 5 -14.05 -6.11 -7.19
CA LEU A 5 -12.99 -5.11 -7.21
C LEU A 5 -12.28 -5.09 -5.84
N VAL A 6 -10.96 -4.92 -5.85
CA VAL A 6 -10.13 -4.90 -4.64
C VAL A 6 -9.15 -3.73 -4.67
N ASP A 7 -8.88 -3.21 -3.49
CA ASP A 7 -7.94 -2.12 -3.25
C ASP A 7 -6.48 -2.57 -3.50
N VAL A 8 -5.77 -1.86 -4.39
CA VAL A 8 -4.36 -2.12 -4.75
C VAL A 8 -3.39 -1.96 -3.57
N PHE A 9 -3.65 -1.03 -2.64
CA PHE A 9 -2.81 -0.78 -1.46
C PHE A 9 -3.23 -1.57 -0.22
N ARG A 10 -4.38 -2.25 -0.26
CA ARG A 10 -4.79 -3.13 0.83
C ARG A 10 -3.98 -4.43 0.77
N PRO A 11 -3.08 -4.68 1.75
CA PRO A 11 -2.26 -5.87 1.72
C PRO A 11 -3.09 -7.15 1.82
N ARG A 12 -2.65 -8.19 1.12
CA ARG A 12 -3.26 -9.52 1.16
C ARG A 12 -2.52 -10.40 2.16
N LEU A 13 -2.93 -10.31 3.43
CA LEU A 13 -2.35 -11.10 4.51
C LEU A 13 -2.78 -12.56 4.39
N LYS A 14 -1.80 -13.45 4.38
CA LYS A 14 -1.97 -14.88 4.68
C LYS A 14 -1.80 -15.09 6.18
N LEU A 15 -2.27 -16.21 6.72
CA LEU A 15 -2.18 -16.51 8.16
C LEU A 15 -0.74 -16.39 8.71
N ARG A 16 0.27 -16.70 7.89
CA ARG A 16 1.71 -16.53 8.19
C ARG A 16 2.21 -15.09 8.20
N ASP A 17 1.46 -14.15 7.63
CA ASP A 17 1.79 -12.73 7.68
C ASP A 17 1.24 -12.10 8.98
N ILE A 18 0.46 -12.87 9.76
CA ILE A 18 -0.08 -12.51 11.08
C ILE A 18 0.86 -12.99 12.21
N SER A 19 1.74 -13.97 11.95
CA SER A 19 2.85 -14.26 12.85
C SER A 19 3.85 -13.11 12.79
N ILE A 20 3.79 -12.23 13.79
CA ILE A 20 4.68 -11.09 13.97
C ILE A 20 6.03 -11.64 14.45
N GLU A 21 6.94 -11.88 13.52
CA GLU A 21 8.37 -11.93 13.81
C GLU A 21 8.94 -10.56 13.45
N VAL A 22 9.48 -9.85 14.45
CA VAL A 22 10.15 -8.56 14.23
C VAL A 22 11.53 -8.87 13.65
N GLU A 23 11.59 -9.16 12.36
CA GLU A 23 12.86 -9.16 11.65
C GLU A 23 13.32 -7.71 11.47
N HIS A 24 14.48 -7.39 12.04
CA HIS A 24 15.25 -6.22 11.63
C HIS A 24 15.69 -6.47 10.19
N VAL A 25 14.93 -5.94 9.22
CA VAL A 25 15.38 -5.90 7.83
C VAL A 25 16.57 -4.93 7.76
N VAL A 26 17.78 -5.46 7.90
CA VAL A 26 19.00 -4.77 7.52
C VAL A 26 18.96 -4.65 5.99
N PRO A 27 19.15 -3.46 5.40
CA PRO A 27 19.23 -3.35 3.95
C PRO A 27 20.42 -4.18 3.47
N VAL A 28 20.12 -5.30 2.81
CA VAL A 28 21.15 -6.12 2.17
C VAL A 28 21.53 -5.42 0.88
N ALA A 29 22.69 -4.75 0.88
CA ALA A 29 23.39 -4.35 -0.34
C ALA A 29 23.97 -5.61 -0.99
N GLY A 30 23.11 -6.46 -1.56
CA GLY A 30 23.49 -7.64 -2.30
C GLY A 30 23.69 -7.28 -3.77
N SER A 31 24.94 -7.15 -4.19
CA SER A 31 25.35 -7.03 -5.59
C SER A 31 25.01 -8.31 -6.38
N GLY A 32 23.76 -8.41 -6.86
CA GLY A 32 23.31 -9.47 -7.75
C GLY A 32 23.50 -9.09 -9.22
N HIS A 33 24.33 -9.85 -9.95
CA HIS A 33 24.45 -9.79 -11.42
C HIS A 33 23.22 -10.40 -12.10
N GLY A 34 22.08 -9.75 -11.95
CA GLY A 34 20.89 -9.95 -12.77
C GLY A 34 20.31 -8.57 -13.05
N GLN A 35 19.87 -8.30 -14.29
CA GLN A 35 19.17 -7.05 -14.57
C GLN A 35 18.02 -6.92 -13.54
N PRO A 36 17.99 -5.87 -12.71
CA PRO A 36 16.93 -5.74 -11.73
C PRO A 36 15.63 -5.64 -12.52
N ARG A 37 14.78 -6.66 -12.36
CA ARG A 37 13.44 -6.64 -12.92
C ARG A 37 12.67 -5.64 -12.08
N VAL A 38 12.72 -4.37 -12.48
CA VAL A 38 12.00 -3.30 -11.79
C VAL A 38 10.52 -3.55 -12.01
N MET A 39 9.83 -4.01 -10.97
CA MET A 39 8.38 -4.14 -11.00
C MET A 39 7.78 -2.74 -11.18
N ARG A 40 6.76 -2.60 -12.03
CA ARG A 40 6.11 -1.31 -12.30
C ARG A 40 4.61 -1.47 -11.99
N TYR A 41 4.13 -0.72 -11.02
CA TYR A 41 2.74 -0.74 -10.59
C TYR A 41 2.06 0.56 -11.00
N ALA A 42 1.13 0.49 -11.95
CA ALA A 42 0.32 1.64 -12.33
C ALA A 42 -0.81 1.85 -11.32
N VAL A 43 -0.86 3.05 -10.73
CA VAL A 43 -1.90 3.51 -9.80
C VAL A 43 -2.43 4.84 -10.31
N GLY A 44 -3.45 4.77 -11.16
CA GLY A 44 -3.96 5.94 -11.87
C GLY A 44 -2.88 6.56 -12.77
N PRO A 45 -2.58 7.87 -12.65
CA PRO A 45 -1.53 8.52 -13.42
C PRO A 45 -0.11 8.24 -12.88
N HIS A 46 0.00 7.56 -11.73
CA HIS A 46 1.28 7.32 -11.06
C HIS A 46 1.83 5.94 -11.35
N GLU A 47 3.15 5.84 -11.33
CA GLU A 47 3.86 4.59 -11.43
C GLU A 47 4.74 4.40 -10.21
N LEU A 48 4.65 3.23 -9.59
CA LEU A 48 5.47 2.84 -8.45
C LEU A 48 6.39 1.69 -8.82
N HIS A 49 7.58 1.68 -8.23
CA HIS A 49 8.53 0.58 -8.39
C HIS A 49 8.38 -0.52 -7.32
N GLU A 50 7.56 -0.26 -6.31
CA GLU A 50 7.22 -1.20 -5.24
C GLU A 50 5.84 -0.84 -4.65
N LEU A 51 5.15 -1.82 -4.09
CA LEU A 51 3.92 -1.60 -3.33
C LEU A 51 4.24 -1.43 -1.83
N PRO A 52 3.40 -0.71 -1.06
CA PRO A 52 3.56 -0.59 0.38
C PRO A 52 3.81 -1.95 1.06
N ASN A 53 4.71 -1.98 2.04
CA ASN A 53 4.90 -3.19 2.83
C ASN A 53 3.62 -3.47 3.68
N PRO A 54 3.06 -4.68 3.66
CA PRO A 54 1.89 -5.04 4.45
C PRO A 54 1.92 -4.61 5.91
N PHE A 55 3.04 -4.83 6.61
CA PHE A 55 3.15 -4.46 8.03
C PHE A 55 3.12 -2.94 8.21
N TRP A 56 3.70 -2.19 7.28
CA TRP A 56 3.73 -0.74 7.29
C TRP A 56 2.32 -0.21 7.06
N SER A 57 1.60 -0.80 6.10
CA SER A 57 0.20 -0.45 5.83
C SER A 57 -0.69 -0.61 7.06
N ILE A 58 -0.64 -1.77 7.73
CA ILE A 58 -1.44 -2.03 8.93
C ILE A 58 -1.03 -1.10 10.07
N ARG A 59 0.29 -0.98 10.31
CA ARG A 59 0.82 -0.19 11.41
C ARG A 59 0.48 1.29 11.25
N ILE A 60 0.60 1.83 10.04
CA ILE A 60 0.27 3.23 9.77
C ILE A 60 -1.24 3.49 9.95
N LEU A 61 -2.10 2.61 9.41
CA LEU A 61 -3.54 2.73 9.61
C LEU A 61 -3.92 2.67 11.09
N ALA A 62 -3.35 1.73 11.85
CA ALA A 62 -3.63 1.55 13.27
C ALA A 62 -3.10 2.69 14.15
N LEU A 63 -1.87 3.17 13.91
CA LEU A 63 -1.25 4.21 14.72
C LEU A 63 -1.83 5.59 14.47
N ARG A 64 -2.22 5.89 13.22
CA ARG A 64 -2.73 7.23 12.88
C ARG A 64 -4.23 7.32 13.09
N GLY A 65 -4.99 6.31 12.67
CA GLY A 65 -6.42 6.18 12.96
C GLY A 65 -7.31 7.36 12.56
N ARG A 66 -6.80 8.31 11.76
CA ARG A 66 -7.50 9.52 11.32
C ARG A 66 -7.02 10.02 9.98
N CYS A 67 -7.88 10.76 9.29
CA CYS A 67 -7.53 11.42 8.05
C CYS A 67 -6.45 12.50 8.28
N GLN A 68 -5.53 12.60 7.33
CA GLN A 68 -4.39 13.52 7.33
C GLN A 68 -4.45 14.54 6.18
N HIS A 69 -5.64 14.85 5.68
CA HIS A 69 -5.84 15.88 4.67
C HIS A 69 -5.20 17.21 5.12
N GLN A 70 -4.55 17.91 4.19
CA GLN A 70 -3.72 19.08 4.51
C GLN A 70 -4.53 20.25 5.11
N GLU A 71 -5.78 20.41 4.68
CA GLU A 71 -6.70 21.45 5.21
C GLU A 71 -7.33 21.05 6.56
N GLY A 72 -7.01 19.85 7.06
CA GLY A 72 -7.63 19.27 8.24
C GLY A 72 -8.90 18.49 7.92
N CYS A 73 -9.12 17.41 8.67
CA CYS A 73 -10.31 16.57 8.57
C CYS A 73 -10.57 15.89 9.92
N ALA A 74 -11.83 15.89 10.36
CA ALA A 74 -12.22 15.29 11.65
C ALA A 74 -12.46 13.78 11.58
N ARG A 75 -12.54 13.20 10.37
CA ARG A 75 -12.83 11.78 10.16
C ARG A 75 -11.74 10.87 10.75
N THR A 76 -12.18 9.83 11.42
CA THR A 76 -11.37 8.82 12.11
C THR A 76 -11.76 7.41 11.67
N ALA A 77 -11.00 6.40 12.12
CA ALA A 77 -11.35 5.00 11.91
C ALA A 77 -12.66 4.57 12.61
N LYS A 78 -13.25 5.43 13.47
CA LYS A 78 -14.52 5.16 14.16
C LYS A 78 -15.74 5.52 13.31
N ASP A 79 -15.58 6.45 12.37
CA ASP A 79 -16.68 7.10 11.65
C ASP A 79 -16.46 7.20 10.13
N ALA A 80 -15.35 6.64 9.62
CA ALA A 80 -15.02 6.59 8.19
C ALA A 80 -14.12 5.38 7.88
N GLU A 81 -14.13 4.94 6.62
CA GLU A 81 -13.12 4.00 6.13
C GLU A 81 -11.84 4.79 5.81
N LEU A 82 -10.70 4.24 6.22
CA LEU A 82 -9.40 4.90 6.03
C LEU A 82 -8.55 4.16 5.01
N PHE A 83 -7.91 4.93 4.16
CA PHE A 83 -7.15 4.49 3.01
C PHE A 83 -5.73 5.03 3.05
N LEU A 84 -4.80 4.25 2.51
CA LEU A 84 -3.42 4.68 2.35
C LEU A 84 -3.22 5.42 1.03
N THR A 85 -2.34 6.40 1.03
CA THR A 85 -1.78 7.07 -0.15
C THR A 85 -0.32 7.44 0.11
N LEU A 86 0.34 8.11 -0.83
CA LEU A 86 1.69 8.64 -0.69
C LEU A 86 1.68 10.16 -0.53
N ALA A 87 2.61 10.68 0.28
CA ALA A 87 2.91 12.10 0.36
C ALA A 87 3.69 12.56 -0.88
N ASP A 88 4.62 11.73 -1.35
CA ASP A 88 5.43 11.93 -2.54
C ASP A 88 5.39 10.66 -3.42
N TRP A 89 4.87 10.82 -4.64
CA TRP A 89 4.73 9.74 -5.62
C TRP A 89 6.05 9.35 -6.29
N ALA A 90 7.10 10.17 -6.18
CA ALA A 90 8.45 9.82 -6.64
C ALA A 90 9.23 8.98 -5.60
N GLY A 91 8.76 8.94 -4.35
CA GLY A 91 9.42 8.25 -3.25
C GLY A 91 8.90 6.83 -2.97
N SER A 92 9.70 6.05 -2.25
CA SER A 92 9.30 4.72 -1.78
C SER A 92 8.11 4.75 -0.81
N PRO A 93 7.20 3.77 -0.83
CA PRO A 93 6.06 3.63 0.08
C PRO A 93 6.48 3.11 1.48
N ASN A 94 7.27 3.92 2.17
CA ASN A 94 7.79 3.66 3.53
C ASN A 94 6.97 4.42 4.60
N PRO A 95 7.22 4.26 5.92
CA PRO A 95 6.37 4.84 6.96
C PRO A 95 6.31 6.37 6.93
N THR A 96 7.37 7.03 6.46
CA THR A 96 7.44 8.49 6.40
C THR A 96 6.74 9.05 5.17
N ASN A 97 6.61 8.26 4.10
CA ASN A 97 5.95 8.66 2.86
C ASN A 97 4.49 8.19 2.76
N LEU A 98 4.05 7.23 3.57
CA LEU A 98 2.64 6.84 3.61
C LEU A 98 1.80 7.94 4.28
N LEU A 99 0.58 8.16 3.79
CA LEU A 99 -0.47 9.03 4.34
C LEU A 99 -1.79 8.27 4.49
N VAL A 100 -2.65 8.72 5.41
CA VAL A 100 -3.96 8.12 5.69
C VAL A 100 -5.07 9.12 5.38
N HIS A 101 -5.94 8.82 4.41
CA HIS A 101 -7.09 9.66 4.02
C HIS A 101 -8.41 8.90 4.21
N CYS A 102 -9.52 9.61 4.45
CA CYS A 102 -10.86 9.01 4.40
C CYS A 102 -11.36 8.92 2.95
N GLU A 103 -12.50 8.27 2.72
CA GLU A 103 -13.12 8.12 1.40
C GLU A 103 -13.33 9.44 0.65
N GLU A 104 -13.69 10.52 1.34
CA GLU A 104 -13.91 11.85 0.76
C GLU A 104 -12.62 12.52 0.30
N HIS A 105 -11.50 12.21 0.94
CA HIS A 105 -10.19 12.81 0.68
C HIS A 105 -9.22 11.85 -0.01
N ASP A 106 -9.64 10.65 -0.38
CA ASP A 106 -8.78 9.66 -1.04
C ASP A 106 -8.45 10.11 -2.48
N PRO A 107 -7.20 10.51 -2.78
CA PRO A 107 -6.84 10.92 -4.14
C PRO A 107 -6.88 9.74 -5.13
N LEU A 108 -6.99 8.51 -4.61
CA LEU A 108 -7.01 7.28 -5.40
C LEU A 108 -8.39 6.67 -5.55
N VAL A 109 -9.46 7.34 -5.13
CA VAL A 109 -10.83 6.77 -5.13
C VAL A 109 -11.22 6.15 -6.49
N LEU A 110 -10.80 6.76 -7.60
CA LEU A 110 -11.09 6.28 -8.96
C LEU A 110 -10.15 5.17 -9.46
N TYR A 111 -9.00 4.97 -8.80
CA TYR A 111 -7.91 4.10 -9.28
C TYR A 111 -7.59 2.94 -8.35
N ARG A 112 -8.06 3.01 -7.10
CA ARG A 112 -7.79 2.06 -6.02
C ARG A 112 -8.37 0.68 -6.31
N MET A 113 -9.58 0.64 -6.86
CA MET A 113 -10.38 -0.56 -7.00
C MET A 113 -10.10 -1.21 -8.35
N ARG A 114 -9.33 -2.30 -8.35
CA ARG A 114 -8.95 -3.05 -9.55
C ARG A 114 -9.49 -4.47 -9.52
N ASP A 115 -9.45 -5.14 -10.67
CA ASP A 115 -9.92 -6.52 -10.74
C ASP A 115 -9.13 -7.42 -9.78
N ARG A 116 -9.81 -8.37 -9.14
CA ARG A 116 -9.19 -9.26 -8.16
C ARG A 116 -8.09 -10.12 -8.77
N ALA A 117 -8.28 -10.61 -9.99
CA ALA A 117 -7.27 -11.45 -10.65
C ALA A 117 -6.07 -10.60 -11.05
N GLU A 118 -6.30 -9.37 -11.52
CA GLU A 118 -5.24 -8.39 -11.79
C GLU A 118 -4.40 -8.11 -10.53
N VAL A 119 -5.05 -7.77 -9.42
CA VAL A 119 -4.34 -7.48 -8.16
C VAL A 119 -3.68 -8.73 -7.59
N ALA A 120 -4.29 -9.91 -7.69
CA ALA A 120 -3.66 -11.15 -7.26
C ALA A 120 -2.39 -11.47 -8.05
N ALA A 121 -2.37 -11.20 -9.35
CA ALA A 121 -1.18 -11.34 -10.18
C ALA A 121 -0.06 -10.37 -9.72
N LEU A 122 -0.39 -9.09 -9.49
CA LEU A 122 0.55 -8.08 -9.01
C LEU A 122 1.21 -8.49 -7.68
N TRP A 123 0.43 -8.99 -6.72
CA TRP A 123 0.96 -9.42 -5.42
C TRP A 123 1.72 -10.76 -5.48
N ALA A 124 1.40 -11.65 -6.43
CA ALA A 124 2.13 -12.89 -6.64
C ALA A 124 3.52 -12.67 -7.27
N GLU A 125 3.65 -11.65 -8.11
CA GLU A 125 4.92 -11.24 -8.71
C GLU A 125 5.92 -10.73 -7.66
N ARG A 126 5.44 -10.01 -6.63
CA ARG A 126 6.27 -9.59 -5.48
C ARG A 126 6.88 -10.76 -4.70
N GLN A 127 6.29 -11.97 -4.74
CA GLN A 127 6.70 -13.12 -3.94
C GLN A 127 7.75 -14.02 -4.62
N ARG A 128 8.13 -13.74 -5.88
CA ARG A 128 9.18 -14.48 -6.61
C ARG A 128 10.49 -13.71 -6.60
#